data_AF-A0A1H5JW84-F1
#
_entry.id   AF-A0A1H5JW84-F1
#
_cell.length_a   1.000
_cell.length_b   1.000
_cell.length_c   1.000
_cell.angle_alpha   90.00
_cell.angle_beta   90.00
_cell.angle_gamma   90.00
#
_symmetry.space_group_name_H-M   'P 1'
#
loop_
_entity.id
_entity.type
_entity.pdbx_description
1 polymer ?
#
loop_
_entity_poly.entity_id
_entity_poly.type
_entity_poly.pdbx_seq_one_letter_code
_entity_poly.pdbx_strand_id
1 'polypeptide(L)'
;MIVRAAGVTSPDDTVGTVIRQARRRLGYSQYAVADELVRISGNGALTRDEVARWERGKRIPGPYWRQWISQVLDVGSSDLERAARAARVARRARRARARP
;
A
#
# COMPACT_ATOMS: atom_id res chain seq x y z
N MET A 1 3.12 -10.92 -20.31
CA MET A 1 3.96 -10.01 -19.50
C MET A 1 3.25 -8.65 -19.51
N ILE A 2 2.37 -8.38 -18.54
CA ILE A 2 1.56 -7.13 -18.52
C ILE A 2 2.35 -6.08 -17.75
N VAL A 3 2.81 -5.05 -18.46
CA VAL A 3 3.34 -3.82 -17.89
C VAL A 3 2.20 -3.05 -17.21
N ARG A 4 2.08 -3.20 -15.88
CA ARG A 4 1.13 -2.40 -15.07
C ARG A 4 1.58 -0.94 -15.06
N ALA A 5 0.62 -0.02 -15.14
CA ALA A 5 0.88 1.40 -15.36
C ALA A 5 1.74 2.00 -14.23
N ALA A 6 2.96 2.40 -14.58
CA ALA A 6 3.84 3.20 -13.76
C ALA A 6 3.30 4.63 -13.63
N GLY A 7 2.22 4.79 -12.87
CA GLY A 7 1.85 6.11 -12.35
C GLY A 7 2.93 6.53 -11.37
N VAL A 8 3.81 7.44 -11.81
CA VAL A 8 4.99 8.05 -11.16
C VAL A 8 5.03 7.78 -9.65
N THR A 9 5.61 6.63 -9.29
CA THR A 9 5.95 6.32 -7.92
C THR A 9 7.42 6.71 -7.78
N SER A 10 7.70 7.69 -6.93
CA SER A 10 9.09 8.06 -6.65
C SER A 10 9.79 6.84 -6.01
N PRO A 11 11.08 6.58 -6.30
CA PRO A 11 11.84 5.55 -5.62
C PRO A 11 11.82 5.68 -4.09
N ASP A 12 11.58 6.89 -3.56
CA ASP A 12 11.50 7.18 -2.14
C ASP A 12 10.10 7.02 -1.53
N ASP A 13 9.08 6.74 -2.35
CA ASP A 13 7.71 6.66 -1.85
C ASP A 13 7.53 5.45 -0.91
N THR A 14 6.97 5.73 0.26
CA THR A 14 6.55 4.67 1.18
C THR A 14 5.30 3.97 0.63
N VAL A 15 5.11 2.69 0.97
CA VAL A 15 3.94 1.91 0.51
C VAL A 15 2.59 2.59 0.80
N GLY A 16 2.47 3.35 1.90
CA GLY A 16 1.26 4.11 2.20
C GLY A 16 0.99 5.23 1.19
N THR A 17 2.05 5.93 0.76
CA THR A 17 2.00 6.94 -0.30
C THR A 17 1.56 6.33 -1.62
N VAL A 18 2.17 5.20 -2.00
CA VAL A 18 1.85 4.48 -3.25
C VAL A 18 0.38 4.06 -3.29
N ILE A 19 -0.12 3.45 -2.21
CA ILE A 19 -1.53 3.02 -2.10
C ILE A 19 -2.46 4.22 -2.27
N ARG A 20 -2.19 5.32 -1.55
CA ARG A 20 -3.03 6.52 -1.60
C ARG A 20 -3.05 7.17 -2.99
N GLN A 21 -1.90 7.28 -3.64
CA GLN A 21 -1.78 7.84 -4.98
C GLN A 21 -2.50 6.96 -6.01
N ALA A 22 -2.26 5.66 -6.00
CA ALA A 22 -2.90 4.73 -6.92
C ALA A 22 -4.43 4.70 -6.73
N ARG A 23 -4.89 4.67 -5.48
CA ARG A 23 -6.32 4.77 -5.17
C ARG A 23 -6.95 6.05 -5.73
N ARG A 24 -6.31 7.21 -5.52
CA ARG A 24 -6.81 8.49 -6.03
C ARG A 24 -6.82 8.55 -7.56
N ARG A 25 -5.77 8.02 -8.21
CA ARG A 25 -5.67 7.92 -9.67
C ARG A 25 -6.80 7.08 -10.26
N LEU A 26 -7.19 6.00 -9.58
CA LEU A 26 -8.29 5.12 -9.98
C LEU A 26 -9.69 5.62 -9.54
N GLY A 27 -9.78 6.78 -8.88
CA GLY A 27 -11.07 7.31 -8.40
C GLY A 27 -11.69 6.53 -7.23
N TYR A 28 -10.95 5.61 -6.60
CA TYR A 28 -11.47 4.79 -5.52
C TYR A 28 -11.54 5.55 -4.18
N SER A 29 -12.62 5.31 -3.44
CA SER A 29 -12.67 5.63 -2.01
C SER A 29 -11.91 4.56 -1.20
N GLN A 30 -11.60 4.84 0.07
CA GLN A 30 -10.97 3.81 0.93
C GLN A 30 -11.92 2.63 1.19
N TYR A 31 -13.24 2.87 1.20
CA TYR A 31 -14.25 1.82 1.27
C TYR A 31 -14.22 0.95 0.00
N ALA A 32 -14.22 1.57 -1.18
CA ALA A 32 -14.18 0.83 -2.44
C ALA A 32 -12.94 -0.09 -2.55
N VAL A 33 -11.77 0.38 -2.09
CA VAL A 33 -10.57 -0.49 -2.02
C VAL A 33 -10.76 -1.62 -1.03
N ALA A 34 -11.36 -1.37 0.14
CA ALA A 34 -11.59 -2.41 1.13
C ALA A 34 -12.56 -3.49 0.61
N ASP A 35 -13.68 -3.08 0.03
CA ASP A 35 -14.69 -3.97 -0.53
C ASP A 35 -14.11 -4.83 -1.65
N GLU A 36 -13.34 -4.22 -2.54
CA GLU A 36 -12.68 -4.92 -3.64
C GLU A 36 -11.61 -5.91 -3.14
N LEU A 37 -10.81 -5.53 -2.14
CA LEU A 37 -9.85 -6.43 -1.52
C LEU A 37 -10.53 -7.61 -0.83
N VAL A 38 -11.63 -7.39 -0.12
CA VAL A 38 -12.44 -8.46 0.49
C VAL A 38 -12.97 -9.39 -0.61
N ARG A 39 -13.55 -8.81 -1.67
CA ARG A 39 -14.13 -9.55 -2.79
C ARG A 39 -13.13 -10.47 -3.49
N ILE A 40 -11.91 -10.00 -3.76
CA ILE A 40 -10.91 -10.80 -4.48
C ILE A 40 -10.10 -11.74 -3.59
N SER A 41 -9.91 -11.38 -2.31
CA SER A 41 -9.11 -12.19 -1.38
C SER A 41 -9.92 -13.24 -0.63
N GLY A 42 -11.26 -13.12 -0.63
CA GLY A 42 -12.16 -13.93 0.19
C GLY A 42 -12.05 -13.66 1.70
N ASN A 43 -11.20 -12.71 2.12
CA ASN A 43 -10.96 -12.42 3.53
C ASN A 43 -11.78 -11.20 3.98
N GLY A 44 -12.95 -11.48 4.57
CA GLY A 44 -13.88 -10.46 5.09
C GLY A 44 -13.41 -9.70 6.34
N ALA A 45 -12.25 -10.01 6.91
CA ALA A 45 -11.74 -9.29 8.08
C ALA A 45 -11.07 -7.95 7.73
N LEU A 46 -10.81 -7.68 6.44
CA LEU A 46 -10.25 -6.40 6.02
C LEU A 46 -11.31 -5.31 6.02
N THR A 47 -10.99 -4.18 6.63
CA THR A 47 -11.88 -3.02 6.72
C THR A 47 -11.25 -1.78 6.11
N ARG A 48 -12.09 -0.77 5.84
CA ARG A 48 -11.65 0.58 5.45
C ARG A 48 -10.58 1.15 6.39
N ASP A 49 -10.67 0.86 7.69
CA ASP A 49 -9.69 1.36 8.67
C ASP A 49 -8.31 0.75 8.50
N GLU A 50 -8.23 -0.50 8.04
CA GLU A 50 -6.96 -1.13 7.71
C GLU A 50 -6.31 -0.43 6.50
N VAL A 51 -7.11 -0.12 5.46
CA VAL A 51 -6.67 0.71 4.33
C VAL A 51 -6.18 2.08 4.81
N ALA A 52 -6.94 2.75 5.68
CA ALA A 52 -6.56 4.05 6.24
C ALA A 52 -5.29 3.99 7.11
N ARG A 53 -5.02 2.87 7.80
CA ARG A 53 -3.77 2.66 8.54
C ARG A 53 -2.58 2.48 7.61
N TRP A 54 -2.76 1.81 6.47
CA TRP A 54 -1.70 1.66 5.46
C TRP A 54 -1.37 3.00 4.82
N GLU A 55 -2.36 3.76 4.35
CA GLU A 55 -2.14 5.06 3.70
C GLU A 55 -1.43 6.07 4.60
N ARG A 56 -1.73 6.06 5.90
CA ARG A 56 -1.08 6.92 6.91
C ARG A 56 0.26 6.37 7.40
N GLY A 57 0.70 5.21 6.91
CA GLY A 57 1.94 4.56 7.34
C GLY A 57 1.93 4.05 8.79
N LYS A 58 0.76 3.95 9.43
CA LYS A 58 0.60 3.38 10.77
C LYS A 58 0.87 1.88 10.77
N ARG A 59 0.48 1.20 9.69
CA ARG A 59 0.79 -0.20 9.39
C ARG A 59 1.42 -0.33 8.01
N ILE A 60 2.26 -1.34 7.84
CA ILE A 60 2.82 -1.73 6.55
C ILE A 60 2.09 -3.01 6.15
N PRO A 61 1.43 -3.06 4.98
CA PRO A 61 0.74 -4.27 4.54
C PRO A 61 1.72 -5.43 4.41
N GLY A 62 1.32 -6.60 4.90
CA GLY A 62 2.10 -7.84 4.80
C GLY A 62 2.22 -8.35 3.36
N PRO A 63 3.08 -9.34 3.08
CA PRO A 63 3.21 -9.97 1.76
C PRO A 63 1.87 -10.40 1.17
N TYR A 64 1.03 -11.08 1.97
CA TYR A 64 -0.30 -11.52 1.58
C TYR A 64 -1.18 -10.37 1.05
N TRP A 65 -1.26 -9.24 1.75
CA TRP A 65 -2.09 -8.11 1.30
C TRP A 65 -1.49 -7.37 0.10
N ARG A 66 -0.17 -7.31 -0.01
CA ARG A 66 0.49 -6.63 -1.14
C ARG A 66 0.18 -7.27 -2.49
N GLN A 67 -0.02 -8.58 -2.54
CA GLN A 67 -0.41 -9.25 -3.80
C GLN A 67 -1.79 -8.77 -4.28
N TRP A 68 -2.75 -8.64 -3.36
CA TRP A 68 -4.11 -8.20 -3.65
C TRP A 68 -4.14 -6.70 -3.96
N ILE A 69 -3.40 -5.90 -3.20
CA ILE A 69 -3.24 -4.46 -3.47
C ILE A 69 -2.65 -4.22 -4.86
N SER A 70 -1.65 -5.01 -5.27
CA SER A 70 -1.08 -4.94 -6.63
C SER A 70 -2.16 -5.12 -7.69
N GLN A 71 -3.06 -6.08 -7.47
CA GLN A 71 -4.14 -6.39 -8.39
C GLN A 71 -5.23 -5.31 -8.40
N VAL A 72 -5.71 -4.88 -7.24
CA VAL A 72 -6.80 -3.89 -7.10
C VAL A 72 -6.38 -2.50 -7.58
N LEU A 73 -5.16 -2.08 -7.25
CA LEU A 73 -4.70 -0.72 -7.53
C LEU A 73 -3.84 -0.59 -8.78
N ASP A 74 -3.72 -1.68 -9.55
CA ASP A 74 -2.86 -1.79 -10.72
C ASP A 74 -1.45 -1.22 -10.48
N VAL A 75 -0.83 -1.68 -9.39
CA VAL A 75 0.55 -1.31 -9.02
C VAL A 75 1.44 -2.53 -9.16
N GLY A 76 2.64 -2.40 -9.71
CA GLY A 76 3.58 -3.52 -9.81
C GLY A 76 3.92 -4.12 -8.44
N SER A 77 3.92 -5.45 -8.32
CA SER A 77 4.25 -6.15 -7.07
C SER A 77 5.64 -5.76 -6.56
N SER A 78 6.62 -5.63 -7.46
CA SER A 78 7.98 -5.19 -7.13
C SER A 78 8.02 -3.76 -6.60
N ASP A 79 7.14 -2.88 -7.08
CA ASP A 79 7.07 -1.48 -6.65
C ASP A 79 6.50 -1.39 -5.23
N LEU A 80 5.41 -2.11 -4.95
CA LEU A 80 4.87 -2.25 -3.59
C LEU A 80 5.88 -2.87 -2.63
N GLU A 81 6.71 -3.78 -3.11
CA GLU A 81 7.74 -4.39 -2.29
C GLU A 81 8.87 -3.41 -1.94
N ARG A 82 9.39 -2.67 -2.93
CA ARG A 82 10.37 -1.60 -2.71
C ARG A 82 9.81 -0.52 -1.80
N ALA A 83 8.60 -0.04 -2.03
CA ALA A 83 7.93 0.96 -1.21
C ALA A 83 7.71 0.48 0.24
N ALA A 84 7.45 -0.81 0.44
CA ALA A 84 7.33 -1.40 1.77
C ALA A 84 8.69 -1.51 2.47
N ARG A 85 9.79 -1.75 1.74
CA ARG A 85 11.16 -1.67 2.28
C ARG A 85 11.48 -0.24 2.70
N ALA A 86 11.22 0.75 1.84
CA ALA A 86 11.40 2.18 2.15
C ALA A 86 10.63 2.59 3.42
N ALA A 87 9.36 2.17 3.55
CA ALA A 87 8.56 2.42 4.75
C ALA A 87 9.18 1.84 6.04
N ARG A 88 9.77 0.63 5.98
CA ARG A 88 10.46 0.01 7.13
C ARG A 88 11.72 0.78 7.51
N VAL A 89 12.53 1.16 6.52
CA VAL A 89 13.75 1.96 6.74
C VAL A 89 13.40 3.30 7.39
N ALA A 90 12.43 4.02 6.84
CA ALA A 90 11.98 5.29 7.40
C ALA A 90 11.45 5.15 8.84
N ARG A 91 10.71 4.07 9.15
CA ARG A 91 10.23 3.79 10.52
C ARG A 91 11.38 3.52 11.49
N ARG A 92 12.42 2.79 11.06
CA ARG A 92 13.62 2.53 11.87
C ARG A 92 14.39 3.82 12.14
N ALA A 93 14.62 4.63 11.11
CA ALA A 93 15.31 5.91 11.24
C ALA A 93 14.59 6.86 12.21
N ARG A 94 13.26 6.99 12.10
CA ARG A 94 12.47 7.80 13.06
C ARG A 94 12.56 7.30 14.49
N ARG A 95 12.53 5.97 14.70
CA ARG A 95 12.67 5.38 16.04
C ARG A 95 14.05 5.61 16.63
N ALA A 96 15.11 5.50 15.83
CA ALA A 96 16.47 5.77 16.27
C ALA A 96 16.64 7.22 16.73
N ARG A 97 16.05 8.18 16.00
CA ARG A 97 16.05 9.61 16.38
C ARG A 97 15.22 9.94 17.63
N ALA A 98 14.18 9.15 17.91
CA ALA A 98 13.28 9.37 19.05
C ALA A 98 13.75 8.68 20.34
N ARG A 99 14.84 7.92 20.28
CA ARG A 99 15.44 7.28 21.45
C ARG A 99 16.46 8.27 22.05
N PRO A 100 16.28 8.73 23.30
CA PRO A 100 17.23 9.62 23.96
C PRO A 100 18.57 8.93 24.21
#